data_AF-D5K9B3-F1
#
_entry.id   AF-D5K9B3-F1
#
_cell.length_a   1.000
_cell.length_b   1.000
_cell.length_c   1.000
_cell.angle_alpha   90.00
_cell.angle_beta   90.00
_cell.angle_gamma   90.00
#
_symmetry.space_group_name_H-M   'P 1'
#
loop_
_entity.id
_entity.type
_entity.pdbx_description
1 polymer ?
#
loop_
_entity_poly.entity_id
_entity_poly.type
_entity_poly.pdbx_seq_one_letter_code
_entity_poly.pdbx_strand_id
1 'polypeptide(L)'
;RIEKIDNRQAMIIASEAVISWARRHARMCKNVAEKYEADPKRRAELLENADICQREPAEPCKGVKDAFEAKWFSYLIWHAIDRKARGTAHKEDRLLCPYYKASVLDKSFQPMTYQNALEWLEMQRLNISEH
;
A
#
# COMPACT_ATOMS: atom_id res chain seq x y z
N ARG A 1 -10.55 -20.62 -26.71
CA ARG A 1 -10.41 -21.40 -25.46
C ARG A 1 -8.99 -21.30 -24.90
N ILE A 2 -7.95 -21.42 -25.74
CA ILE A 2 -6.53 -21.28 -25.38
C ILE A 2 -6.20 -19.86 -24.84
N GLU A 3 -6.60 -18.79 -25.52
CA GLU A 3 -6.34 -17.41 -25.07
C GLU A 3 -6.82 -17.09 -23.65
N LYS A 4 -7.92 -17.72 -23.21
CA LYS A 4 -8.43 -17.55 -21.84
C LYS A 4 -7.54 -18.24 -20.80
N ILE A 5 -6.86 -19.31 -21.18
CA ILE A 5 -5.89 -20.02 -20.33
C ILE A 5 -4.62 -19.17 -20.24
N ASP A 6 -4.09 -18.72 -21.38
CA ASP A 6 -2.89 -17.89 -21.45
C ASP A 6 -3.03 -16.61 -20.63
N ASN A 7 -4.17 -15.91 -20.77
CA ASN A 7 -4.44 -14.70 -19.99
C ASN A 7 -4.51 -14.97 -18.48
N ARG A 8 -5.12 -16.08 -18.04
CA ARG A 8 -5.18 -16.42 -16.61
C ARG A 8 -3.80 -16.76 -16.06
N GLN A 9 -3.00 -17.49 -16.82
CA GLN A 9 -1.63 -17.83 -16.44
C GLN A 9 -0.77 -16.58 -16.33
N ALA A 10 -0.88 -15.65 -17.29
CA ALA A 10 -0.21 -14.36 -17.22
C ALA A 10 -0.64 -13.54 -15.99
N MET A 11 -1.95 -13.48 -15.69
CA MET A 11 -2.46 -12.80 -14.50
C MET A 11 -1.92 -13.40 -13.20
N ILE A 12 -1.87 -14.72 -13.08
CA ILE A 12 -1.32 -15.40 -11.89
C ILE A 12 0.15 -15.01 -11.68
N ILE A 13 0.97 -15.11 -12.74
CA ILE A 13 2.40 -14.78 -12.68
C ILE A 13 2.59 -13.31 -12.26
N ALA A 14 1.83 -12.39 -12.87
CA ALA A 14 1.91 -10.97 -12.54
C ALA A 14 1.51 -10.71 -11.07
N SER A 15 0.40 -11.28 -10.61
CA SER A 15 -0.06 -11.11 -9.22
C SER A 15 0.92 -11.69 -8.20
N GLU A 16 1.47 -12.88 -8.43
CA GLU A 16 2.47 -13.49 -7.54
C GLU A 16 3.76 -12.66 -7.47
N ALA A 17 4.20 -12.09 -8.60
CA ALA A 17 5.36 -11.20 -8.64
C ALA A 17 5.12 -9.92 -7.83
N VAL A 18 3.95 -9.30 -7.95
CA VAL A 18 3.58 -8.09 -7.18
C VAL A 18 3.52 -8.38 -5.69
N ILE A 19 2.92 -9.51 -5.27
CA ILE A 19 2.87 -9.92 -3.87
C ILE A 19 4.27 -10.16 -3.31
N SER A 20 5.13 -10.85 -4.07
CA SER A 20 6.52 -11.08 -3.69
C SER A 20 7.32 -9.77 -3.55
N TRP A 21 7.06 -8.81 -4.45
CA TRP A 21 7.67 -7.48 -4.43
C TRP A 21 7.23 -6.64 -3.23
N ALA A 22 5.94 -6.60 -2.90
CA ALA A 22 5.43 -5.91 -1.72
C ALA A 22 6.00 -6.51 -0.41
N ARG A 23 6.01 -7.85 -0.29
CA ARG A 23 6.62 -8.55 0.85
C ARG A 23 8.13 -8.36 0.94
N ARG A 24 8.81 -8.07 -0.19
CA ARG A 24 10.22 -7.69 -0.17
C ARG A 24 10.42 -6.28 0.39
N HIS A 25 9.50 -5.34 0.15
CA HIS A 25 9.49 -4.04 0.81
C HIS A 25 9.26 -4.20 2.32
N ALA A 26 8.34 -5.07 2.74
CA ALA A 26 8.16 -5.40 4.16
C ALA A 26 9.47 -5.85 4.83
N ARG A 27 10.21 -6.76 4.19
CA ARG A 27 11.52 -7.20 4.69
C ARG A 27 12.55 -6.06 4.77
N MET A 28 12.51 -5.12 3.83
CA MET A 28 13.40 -3.96 3.84
C MET A 28 13.08 -3.04 5.02
N CYS A 29 11.81 -2.69 5.24
CA CYS A 29 11.38 -1.91 6.40
C CYS A 29 11.78 -2.59 7.72
N LYS A 30 11.56 -3.91 7.84
CA LYS A 30 11.97 -4.68 9.02
C LYS A 30 13.49 -4.66 9.24
N ASN A 31 14.28 -4.87 8.18
CA ASN A 31 15.74 -4.84 8.27
C ASN A 31 16.26 -3.46 8.70
N VAL A 32 15.67 -2.37 8.18
CA VAL A 32 16.01 -0.99 8.59
C VAL A 32 15.69 -0.79 10.06
N ALA A 33 14.49 -1.19 10.49
CA ALA A 33 14.04 -1.08 11.87
C ALA A 33 14.94 -1.85 12.87
N GLU A 34 15.41 -3.04 12.50
CA GLU A 34 16.17 -3.91 13.41
C GLU A 34 17.66 -3.59 13.45
N LYS A 35 18.24 -3.13 12.34
CA LYS A 35 19.71 -3.03 12.20
C LYS A 35 20.24 -1.62 12.14
N TYR A 36 19.43 -0.64 11.77
CA TYR A 36 19.90 0.69 11.41
C TYR A 36 19.18 1.82 12.15
N GLU A 37 17.93 1.62 12.58
CA GLU A 37 17.16 2.65 13.27
C GLU A 37 17.44 2.67 14.78
N ALA A 38 17.84 3.84 15.27
CA ALA A 38 18.15 4.06 16.68
C ALA A 38 16.98 4.66 17.45
N ASP A 39 16.11 5.45 16.78
CA ASP A 39 14.94 6.03 17.42
C ASP A 39 13.86 4.96 17.62
N PRO A 40 13.47 4.64 18.88
CA PRO A 40 12.45 3.64 19.15
C PRO A 40 11.08 4.00 18.53
N LYS A 41 10.76 5.29 18.38
CA LYS A 41 9.51 5.71 17.75
C LYS A 41 9.53 5.37 16.27
N ARG A 42 10.58 5.78 15.55
CA ARG A 42 10.74 5.47 14.13
C ARG A 42 10.83 3.97 13.87
N ARG A 43 11.48 3.22 14.75
CA ARG A 43 11.54 1.76 14.68
C ARG A 43 10.15 1.12 14.73
N ALA A 44 9.28 1.59 15.62
CA ALA A 44 7.91 1.09 15.72
C ALA A 44 7.10 1.37 14.44
N GLU A 45 7.23 2.58 13.88
CA GLU A 45 6.60 2.94 12.59
C GLU A 45 7.07 2.05 11.43
N LEU A 46 8.38 1.77 11.35
CA LEU A 46 8.93 0.90 10.31
C LEU A 46 8.42 -0.55 10.43
N LEU A 47 8.25 -1.05 11.65
CA LEU A 47 7.68 -2.38 11.89
C LEU A 47 6.19 -2.43 11.55
N GLU A 48 5.44 -1.36 11.81
CA GLU A 48 4.05 -1.24 11.37
C GLU A 48 3.96 -1.23 9.84
N ASN A 49 4.79 -0.44 9.16
CA ASN A 49 4.84 -0.42 7.70
C ASN A 49 5.24 -1.78 7.12
N ALA A 50 6.16 -2.49 7.79
CA ALA A 50 6.53 -3.84 7.41
C ALA A 50 5.34 -4.81 7.50
N ASP A 51 4.53 -4.74 8.57
CA ASP A 51 3.31 -5.54 8.69
C ASP A 51 2.30 -5.24 7.57
N ILE A 52 2.07 -3.95 7.29
CA ILE A 52 1.15 -3.53 6.22
C ILE A 52 1.62 -4.07 4.87
N CYS A 53 2.90 -3.89 4.51
CA CYS A 53 3.46 -4.38 3.25
C CYS A 53 3.52 -5.92 3.17
N GLN A 54 3.43 -6.62 4.31
CA GLN A 54 3.42 -8.08 4.34
C GLN A 54 2.02 -8.62 3.98
N ARG A 55 0.96 -7.91 4.37
CA ARG A 55 -0.45 -8.21 4.10
C ARG A 55 -0.91 -7.65 2.76
N GLU A 56 -0.63 -6.38 2.48
CA GLU A 56 -1.08 -5.65 1.29
C GLU A 56 -0.04 -5.74 0.16
N PRO A 57 -0.45 -5.91 -1.11
CA PRO A 57 -1.83 -6.02 -1.62
C PRO A 57 -2.31 -7.49 -1.75
N ALA A 58 -1.80 -8.41 -0.94
CA ALA A 58 -2.15 -9.84 -1.02
C ALA A 58 -3.50 -10.18 -0.35
N GLU A 59 -3.86 -9.42 0.70
CA GLU A 59 -5.11 -9.53 1.44
C GLU A 59 -6.03 -8.34 1.15
N PRO A 60 -7.34 -8.42 1.47
CA PRO A 60 -8.21 -7.26 1.44
C PRO A 60 -7.82 -6.22 2.52
N CYS A 61 -7.71 -4.95 2.12
CA CYS A 61 -7.43 -3.84 3.02
C CYS A 61 -8.47 -3.73 4.14
N LYS A 62 -8.03 -3.43 5.36
CA LYS A 62 -8.92 -3.35 6.54
C LYS A 62 -9.00 -1.94 7.13
N GLY A 63 -8.05 -1.06 6.81
CA GLY A 63 -8.00 0.31 7.33
C GLY A 63 -7.32 1.28 6.36
N VAL A 64 -7.21 2.53 6.81
CA VAL A 64 -6.70 3.64 5.98
C VAL A 64 -5.25 3.41 5.55
N LYS A 65 -4.36 2.95 6.45
CA LYS A 65 -2.95 2.75 6.10
C LYS A 65 -2.81 1.62 5.07
N ASP A 66 -3.56 0.53 5.25
CA ASP A 66 -3.62 -0.56 4.27
C ASP A 66 -4.03 -0.05 2.89
N ALA A 67 -5.10 0.76 2.84
CA ALA A 67 -5.64 1.27 1.59
C ALA A 67 -4.68 2.23 0.86
N PHE A 68 -3.96 3.10 1.59
CA PHE A 68 -2.97 3.99 0.99
C PHE A 68 -1.77 3.22 0.43
N GLU A 69 -1.24 2.23 1.17
CA GLU A 69 -0.13 1.39 0.70
C GLU A 69 -0.53 0.53 -0.50
N ALA A 70 -1.70 -0.14 -0.44
CA ALA A 70 -2.22 -0.91 -1.57
C ALA A 70 -2.46 -0.04 -2.82
N LYS A 71 -2.96 1.20 -2.62
CA LYS A 71 -3.11 2.18 -3.70
C LYS A 71 -1.77 2.59 -4.27
N TRP A 72 -0.75 2.78 -3.44
CA TRP A 72 0.60 3.15 -3.88
C TRP A 72 1.26 2.05 -4.71
N PHE A 73 1.21 0.79 -4.24
CA PHE A 73 1.69 -0.34 -5.03
C PHE A 73 0.95 -0.48 -6.35
N SER A 74 -0.37 -0.33 -6.35
CA SER A 74 -1.17 -0.35 -7.58
C SER A 74 -0.75 0.78 -8.53
N TYR A 75 -0.57 1.99 -8.02
CA TYR A 75 -0.12 3.13 -8.81
C TYR A 75 1.22 2.85 -9.50
N LEU A 76 2.23 2.38 -8.75
CA LEU A 76 3.56 2.10 -9.29
C LEU A 76 3.53 1.03 -10.39
N ILE A 77 2.75 -0.04 -10.21
CA ILE A 77 2.60 -1.08 -11.23
C ILE A 77 1.99 -0.52 -12.51
N TRP A 78 0.86 0.16 -12.40
CA TRP A 78 0.09 0.62 -13.56
C TRP A 78 0.70 1.80 -14.29
N HIS A 79 1.42 2.69 -13.59
CA HIS A 79 1.91 3.95 -14.15
C HIS A 79 3.39 3.94 -14.51
N ALA A 80 4.19 3.07 -13.90
CA ALA A 80 5.64 3.09 -14.06
C ALA A 80 6.25 1.74 -14.43
N ILE A 81 5.87 0.65 -13.76
CA ILE A 81 6.58 -0.63 -13.86
C ILE A 81 6.09 -1.48 -15.04
N ASP A 82 4.78 -1.76 -15.11
CA ASP A 82 4.22 -2.62 -16.16
C ASP A 82 4.18 -1.88 -17.51
N ARG A 83 3.65 -0.64 -17.48
CA ARG A 83 3.65 0.25 -18.63
C ARG A 83 3.63 1.69 -18.19
N LYS A 84 4.34 2.56 -18.90
CA LYS A 84 4.27 4.00 -18.68
C LYS A 84 2.86 4.53 -18.97
N ALA A 85 2.20 5.12 -17.98
CA ALA A 85 0.93 5.80 -18.13
C ALA A 85 0.93 7.13 -17.37
N ARG A 86 0.38 8.19 -17.98
CA ARG A 86 0.35 9.54 -17.37
C ARG A 86 -0.91 9.72 -16.51
N GLY A 87 -0.79 10.57 -15.48
CA GLY A 87 -1.89 10.99 -14.62
C GLY A 87 -2.12 10.10 -13.40
N THR A 88 -3.09 10.46 -12.58
CA THR A 88 -3.48 9.79 -11.33
C THR A 88 -5.00 9.68 -11.27
N ALA A 89 -5.62 9.11 -12.30
CA ALA A 89 -7.08 9.10 -12.41
C ALA A 89 -7.73 8.14 -11.39
N HIS A 90 -8.34 8.69 -10.34
CA HIS A 90 -9.14 7.94 -9.37
C HIS A 90 -10.14 8.85 -8.65
N LYS A 91 -11.20 8.27 -8.07
CA LYS A 91 -12.14 8.96 -7.17
C LYS A 91 -11.74 8.64 -5.74
N GLU A 92 -10.75 9.38 -5.25
CA GLU A 92 -10.05 9.09 -4.00
C GLU A 92 -10.98 9.05 -2.78
N ASP A 93 -11.87 10.03 -2.68
CA ASP A 93 -12.90 10.13 -1.64
C ASP A 93 -13.76 8.87 -1.56
N ARG A 94 -14.32 8.43 -2.69
CA ARG A 94 -15.20 7.26 -2.76
C ARG A 94 -14.43 5.96 -2.54
N LEU A 95 -13.20 5.88 -3.04
CA LEU A 95 -12.34 4.72 -2.89
C LEU A 95 -11.93 4.50 -1.43
N LEU A 96 -11.56 5.58 -0.73
CA LEU A 96 -11.04 5.50 0.63
C LEU A 96 -12.13 5.53 1.71
N CYS A 97 -13.34 5.99 1.39
CA CYS A 97 -14.48 6.08 2.30
C CYS A 97 -14.70 4.84 3.21
N PRO A 98 -14.75 3.59 2.71
CA PRO A 98 -14.97 2.42 3.58
C PRO A 98 -13.84 2.24 4.61
N TYR A 99 -12.60 2.49 4.22
CA TYR A 99 -11.44 2.35 5.09
C TYR A 99 -11.32 3.52 6.08
N TYR A 100 -11.64 4.74 5.64
CA TYR A 100 -11.76 5.91 6.50
C TYR A 100 -12.81 5.69 7.58
N LYS A 101 -13.98 5.14 7.22
CA LYS A 101 -15.01 4.79 8.19
C LYS A 101 -14.48 3.78 9.22
N ALA A 102 -13.81 2.71 8.77
CA ALA A 102 -13.26 1.69 9.66
C ALA A 102 -12.21 2.25 10.64
N SER A 103 -11.30 3.11 10.17
CA SER A 103 -10.18 3.60 10.99
C SER A 103 -10.50 4.85 11.81
N VAL A 104 -11.31 5.78 11.30
CA VAL A 104 -11.55 7.09 11.94
C VAL A 104 -12.88 7.14 12.67
N LEU A 105 -13.95 6.62 12.07
CA LEU A 105 -15.31 6.70 12.62
C LEU A 105 -15.60 5.54 13.58
N ASP A 106 -15.48 4.32 13.08
CA ASP A 106 -15.81 3.09 13.82
C ASP A 106 -14.64 2.64 14.70
N LYS A 107 -13.41 3.03 14.34
CA LYS A 107 -12.15 2.64 15.00
C LYS A 107 -11.98 1.13 15.17
N SER A 108 -12.49 0.35 14.22
CA SER A 108 -12.46 -1.11 14.23
C SER A 108 -11.10 -1.68 13.85
N PHE A 109 -10.35 -1.00 12.98
CA PHE A 109 -9.00 -1.40 12.55
C PHE A 109 -8.16 -0.17 12.19
N GLN A 110 -6.87 -0.18 12.57
CA GLN A 110 -5.96 0.98 12.46
C GLN A 110 -6.60 2.26 13.03
N PRO A 111 -6.98 2.29 14.33
CA PRO A 111 -7.68 3.41 14.91
C PRO A 111 -6.83 4.68 14.79
N MET A 112 -7.41 5.73 14.20
CA MET A 112 -6.69 6.99 13.99
C MET A 112 -7.62 8.20 14.10
N THR A 113 -7.02 9.36 14.32
CA THR A 113 -7.75 10.63 14.31
C THR A 113 -7.92 11.13 12.88
N TYR A 114 -8.82 12.09 12.67
CA TYR A 114 -8.92 12.81 11.40
C TYR A 114 -7.56 13.42 10.98
N GLN A 115 -6.84 14.03 11.93
CA GLN A 115 -5.55 14.66 11.65
C GLN A 115 -4.52 13.64 11.17
N ASN A 116 -4.49 12.45 11.76
CA ASN A 116 -3.60 11.39 11.30
C ASN A 116 -3.99 10.94 9.87
N ALA A 117 -5.28 10.80 9.58
CA ALA A 117 -5.72 10.46 8.21
C ALA A 117 -5.32 11.53 7.19
N LEU A 118 -5.35 12.81 7.57
CA LEU A 118 -4.89 13.93 6.75
C LEU A 118 -3.37 13.86 6.50
N GLU A 119 -2.58 13.55 7.53
CA GLU A 119 -1.13 13.34 7.41
C GLU A 119 -0.79 12.23 6.40
N TRP A 120 -1.55 11.14 6.37
CA TRP A 120 -1.40 10.08 5.36
C TRP A 120 -1.65 10.57 3.93
N LEU A 121 -2.65 11.43 3.74
CA LEU A 121 -2.90 12.06 2.44
C LEU A 121 -1.75 13.00 2.05
N GLU A 122 -1.21 13.77 2.99
CA GLU A 122 -0.06 14.65 2.76
C GLU A 122 1.18 13.84 2.35
N MET A 123 1.51 12.77 3.07
CA MET A 123 2.60 11.86 2.72
C MET A 123 2.42 11.28 1.31
N GLN A 124 1.20 10.88 0.93
CA GLN A 124 0.96 10.42 -0.42
C GLN A 124 1.24 11.50 -1.48
N ARG A 125 0.86 12.75 -1.24
CA ARG A 125 1.15 13.85 -2.18
C ARG A 125 2.65 14.08 -2.33
N LEU A 126 3.41 13.93 -1.26
CA LEU A 126 4.87 13.98 -1.28
C LEU A 126 5.44 12.82 -2.12
N ASN A 127 4.99 11.59 -1.90
CA ASN A 127 5.42 10.43 -2.69
C ASN A 127 5.16 10.61 -4.19
N ILE A 128 4.01 11.19 -4.56
CA ILE A 128 3.70 11.50 -5.97
C ILE A 128 4.61 12.60 -6.52
N SER A 129 5.04 13.53 -5.69
CA SER A 129 5.94 14.63 -6.10
C SER A 129 7.38 14.15 -6.31
N GLU A 130 7.76 13.03 -5.68
CA GLU A 130 9.06 12.35 -5.85
C GLU A 130 9.06 11.31 -7.00
N HIS A 131 7.93 11.10 -7.67
CA HIS A 131 7.75 10.14 -8.77
C HIS A 131 8.20 10.71 -10.12
#